data_AF-A0A6G1AXL0-F1
#
_entry.id   AF-A0A6G1AXL0-F1
#
_cell.length_a   1.000
_cell.length_b   1.000
_cell.length_c   1.000
_cell.angle_alpha   90.00
_cell.angle_beta   90.00
_cell.angle_gamma   90.00
#
_symmetry.space_group_name_H-M   'P 1'
#
loop_
_entity.id
_entity.type
_entity.pdbx_description
1 polymer ?
#
loop_
_entity_poly.entity_id
_entity_poly.type
_entity_poly.pdbx_seq_one_letter_code
_entity_poly.pdbx_strand_id
1 'polypeptide(L)'
;MSDERRLSGSAVGWLACGGLSLLANAWGILSVGAKQKKWKPLEFLLCTLAATHMLNVAVPITTYAVVQLRRQHPDYEWNEGLCKVFVSTFYTLTLATCFSVTSLSYHRMWMVRWPVNYRLSNAKKQAVHTVMGIWMVSFILSALPAVGWHDTSERFYTHGCRFIVAEIGLGFGVCFLLLVGGSVAMGVVCTAIALFQTLAVHVGPRAGRRAFTVPTIVVEDAQGKRRSSIDGSEPAKTSLQITGLVATIVIIYDCLMGFPVLVVSFSSLRADASAPWMALCVLWCSVAQALLLPVFLWACDRYRADLKAVWEKCVALMANEEDSDNDPGLEGGIPPDLVLEHSLDYSYGGDFVALDRMAKYELSALEGGLPQFYPLRPLQEDKTQYLQIAIRACFLGFVFGCGMLLSFSQSSWNHFGWYMCSLSLFHYSEYLVTAVNNPKSLSLDSFLLNHSLEYTVAALSSWIEFTLENIFWPELKQITWLSALGLLMVVFGECLRKAAMFTAGSNFNHVVQNEKSETHTLVTSGVYAWFRHPSYVGWFYWSIGTQVMLCNPICGVGYALTVWRFFRDRTEEEEISLIHFFGDEYLEYKKRVPTGLPFIKGVKVEL
;
A
#
# COMPACT_ATOMS: atom_id res chain seq x y z
N MET A 1 -24.06 1.61 -36.93
CA MET A 1 -25.07 0.68 -36.36
C MET A 1 -24.56 -0.75 -36.09
N SER A 2 -23.65 -1.35 -36.88
CA SER A 2 -23.11 -2.71 -36.60
C SER A 2 -22.02 -2.74 -35.52
N ASP A 3 -21.15 -1.74 -35.46
CA ASP A 3 -19.99 -1.73 -34.55
C ASP A 3 -20.34 -1.32 -33.11
N GLU A 4 -21.27 -0.38 -32.92
CA GLU A 4 -21.78 -0.01 -31.58
C GLU A 4 -22.49 -1.18 -30.87
N ARG A 5 -23.25 -2.01 -31.62
CA ARG A 5 -23.84 -3.24 -31.06
C ARG A 5 -22.78 -4.28 -30.67
N ARG A 6 -21.68 -4.39 -31.42
CA ARG A 6 -20.54 -5.28 -31.08
C ARG A 6 -19.80 -4.84 -29.82
N LEU A 7 -19.61 -3.53 -29.64
CA LEU A 7 -19.01 -2.94 -28.43
C LEU A 7 -19.91 -3.15 -27.21
N SER A 8 -21.22 -2.94 -27.35
CA SER A 8 -22.21 -3.21 -26.30
C SER A 8 -22.24 -4.69 -25.89
N GLY A 9 -22.20 -5.63 -26.84
CA GLY A 9 -22.14 -7.06 -26.53
C GLY A 9 -20.85 -7.47 -25.82
N SER A 10 -19.73 -6.80 -26.13
CA SER A 10 -18.44 -7.05 -25.48
C SER A 10 -18.38 -6.53 -24.04
N ALA A 11 -19.12 -5.46 -23.71
CA ALA A 11 -19.10 -4.86 -22.38
C ALA A 11 -19.60 -5.80 -21.28
N VAL A 12 -20.69 -6.54 -21.54
CA VAL A 12 -21.19 -7.58 -20.62
C VAL A 12 -20.15 -8.68 -20.45
N GLY A 13 -19.49 -9.08 -21.53
CA GLY A 13 -18.39 -10.04 -21.51
C GLY A 13 -17.22 -9.60 -20.64
N TRP A 14 -16.77 -8.34 -20.78
CA TRP A 14 -15.70 -7.79 -19.93
C TRP A 14 -16.07 -7.76 -18.45
N LEU A 15 -17.31 -7.41 -18.11
CA LEU A 15 -17.77 -7.41 -16.71
C LEU A 15 -17.83 -8.83 -16.13
N ALA A 16 -18.38 -9.79 -16.88
CA ALA A 16 -18.48 -11.18 -16.43
C ALA A 16 -17.09 -11.83 -16.27
N CYS A 17 -16.26 -11.75 -17.32
CA CYS A 17 -14.89 -12.25 -17.29
C CYS A 17 -14.02 -11.50 -16.27
N GLY A 18 -14.26 -10.20 -16.10
CA GLY A 18 -13.60 -9.38 -15.11
C GLY A 18 -13.93 -9.80 -13.67
N GLY A 19 -15.22 -9.95 -13.35
CA GLY A 19 -15.66 -10.44 -12.04
C GLY A 19 -15.06 -11.81 -11.70
N LEU A 20 -15.05 -12.74 -12.67
CA LEU A 20 -14.39 -14.03 -12.51
C LEU A 20 -12.88 -13.88 -12.26
N SER A 21 -12.22 -13.01 -13.02
CA SER A 21 -10.79 -12.76 -12.89
C SER A 21 -10.41 -12.18 -11.52
N LEU A 22 -11.24 -11.29 -10.95
CA LEU A 22 -11.02 -10.75 -9.60
C LEU A 22 -10.99 -11.85 -8.55
N LEU A 23 -11.99 -12.73 -8.57
CA LEU A 23 -12.09 -13.86 -7.65
C LEU A 23 -10.94 -14.85 -7.85
N ALA A 24 -10.60 -15.16 -9.10
CA ALA A 24 -9.55 -16.10 -9.42
C ALA A 24 -8.15 -15.59 -9.01
N ASN A 25 -7.85 -14.29 -9.18
CA ASN A 25 -6.58 -13.71 -8.73
C ASN A 25 -6.51 -13.58 -7.21
N ALA A 26 -7.61 -13.21 -6.55
CA ALA A 26 -7.69 -13.23 -5.09
C ALA A 26 -7.41 -14.65 -4.55
N TRP A 27 -8.02 -15.67 -5.16
CA TRP A 27 -7.73 -17.07 -4.86
C TRP A 27 -6.25 -17.40 -5.09
N GLY A 28 -5.65 -16.97 -6.20
CA GLY A 28 -4.23 -17.18 -6.48
C GLY A 28 -3.30 -16.64 -5.38
N ILE A 29 -3.57 -15.43 -4.89
CA ILE A 29 -2.82 -14.81 -3.79
C ILE A 29 -2.97 -15.64 -2.51
N LEU A 30 -4.19 -16.03 -2.16
CA LEU A 30 -4.47 -16.87 -0.98
C LEU A 30 -3.81 -18.24 -1.10
N SER A 31 -3.81 -18.85 -2.29
CA SER A 31 -3.20 -20.14 -2.57
C SER A 31 -1.69 -20.12 -2.34
N VAL A 32 -1.01 -19.08 -2.88
CA VAL A 32 0.42 -18.84 -2.64
C VAL A 32 0.68 -18.62 -1.14
N GLY A 33 -0.12 -17.80 -0.48
CA GLY A 33 0.00 -17.53 0.96
C GLY A 33 -0.20 -18.75 1.85
N ALA A 34 -1.11 -19.66 1.48
CA ALA A 34 -1.39 -20.90 2.23
C ALA A 34 -0.24 -21.92 2.09
N LYS A 35 0.40 -22.03 0.91
CA LYS A 35 1.49 -22.99 0.69
C LYS A 35 2.86 -22.51 1.18
N GLN A 36 3.08 -21.21 1.31
CA GLN A 36 4.41 -20.66 1.58
C GLN A 36 4.53 -20.16 3.02
N LYS A 37 5.29 -20.89 3.85
CA LYS A 37 5.61 -20.48 5.24
C LYS A 37 6.46 -19.19 5.29
N LYS A 38 7.30 -18.94 4.27
CA LYS A 38 8.16 -17.76 4.15
C LYS A 38 8.03 -17.13 2.76
N TRP A 39 7.75 -15.84 2.71
CA TRP A 39 7.66 -15.06 1.47
C TRP A 39 9.03 -14.88 0.84
N LYS A 40 9.27 -15.62 -0.23
CA LYS A 40 10.42 -15.49 -1.11
C LYS A 40 10.15 -14.39 -2.17
N PRO A 41 11.19 -13.81 -2.80
CA PRO A 41 11.01 -12.67 -3.71
C PRO A 41 10.15 -12.97 -4.94
N LEU A 42 10.24 -14.19 -5.48
CA LEU A 42 9.48 -14.59 -6.67
C LEU A 42 7.97 -14.64 -6.39
N GLU A 43 7.59 -15.22 -5.25
CA GLU A 43 6.23 -15.35 -4.77
C GLU A 43 5.60 -13.98 -4.50
N PHE A 44 6.39 -13.07 -3.92
CA PHE A 44 5.98 -11.68 -3.76
C PHE A 44 5.69 -11.03 -5.12
N LEU A 45 6.58 -11.19 -6.12
CA LEU A 45 6.38 -10.65 -7.46
C LEU A 45 5.13 -11.23 -8.17
N LEU A 46 4.88 -12.53 -8.03
CA LEU A 46 3.67 -13.19 -8.57
C LEU A 46 2.39 -12.64 -7.93
N CYS A 47 2.38 -12.45 -6.62
CA CYS A 47 1.23 -11.85 -5.92
C CYS A 47 1.02 -10.38 -6.31
N THR A 48 2.09 -9.61 -6.51
CA THR A 48 1.97 -8.23 -7.01
C THR A 48 1.46 -8.16 -8.44
N LEU A 49 1.82 -9.14 -9.28
CA LEU A 49 1.28 -9.27 -10.64
C LEU A 49 -0.22 -9.58 -10.60
N ALA A 50 -0.65 -10.52 -9.74
CA ALA A 50 -2.07 -10.83 -9.52
C ALA A 50 -2.87 -9.61 -9.04
N ALA A 51 -2.32 -8.85 -8.08
CA ALA A 51 -2.94 -7.60 -7.62
C ALA A 51 -3.03 -6.54 -8.74
N THR A 52 -2.01 -6.45 -9.60
CA THR A 52 -2.01 -5.55 -10.77
C THR A 52 -3.15 -5.92 -11.74
N HIS A 53 -3.36 -7.20 -12.01
CA HIS A 53 -4.49 -7.66 -12.83
C HIS A 53 -5.85 -7.37 -12.19
N MET A 54 -5.97 -7.56 -10.87
CA MET A 54 -7.19 -7.20 -10.14
C MET A 54 -7.49 -5.71 -10.30
N LEU A 55 -6.50 -4.84 -10.13
CA LEU A 55 -6.66 -3.40 -10.32
C LEU A 55 -7.02 -3.04 -11.76
N ASN A 56 -6.40 -3.70 -12.75
CA ASN A 56 -6.70 -3.46 -14.17
C ASN A 56 -8.14 -3.81 -14.52
N VAL A 57 -8.62 -4.92 -14.01
CA VAL A 57 -10.00 -5.33 -14.22
C VAL A 57 -10.97 -4.41 -13.47
N ALA A 58 -10.71 -4.13 -12.19
CA ALA A 58 -11.61 -3.38 -11.32
C ALA A 58 -11.75 -1.90 -11.72
N VAL A 59 -10.69 -1.29 -12.25
CA VAL A 59 -10.67 0.15 -12.55
C VAL A 59 -10.88 0.40 -14.04
N PRO A 60 -9.88 0.32 -14.94
CA PRO A 60 -10.08 0.75 -16.32
C PRO A 60 -11.03 -0.16 -17.11
N ILE A 61 -10.99 -1.49 -16.96
CA ILE A 61 -11.88 -2.40 -17.72
C ILE A 61 -13.33 -2.21 -17.28
N THR A 62 -13.63 -2.19 -15.98
CA THR A 62 -14.98 -1.90 -15.48
C THR A 62 -15.46 -0.52 -15.88
N THR A 63 -14.61 0.52 -15.77
CA THR A 63 -14.98 1.89 -16.19
C THR A 63 -15.38 1.92 -17.66
N TYR A 64 -14.56 1.34 -18.53
CA TYR A 64 -14.85 1.29 -19.97
C TYR A 64 -16.13 0.50 -20.25
N ALA A 65 -16.31 -0.67 -19.64
CA ALA A 65 -17.49 -1.50 -19.85
C ALA A 65 -18.79 -0.81 -19.37
N VAL A 66 -18.77 -0.18 -18.19
CA VAL A 66 -19.93 0.54 -17.64
C VAL A 66 -20.29 1.72 -18.51
N VAL A 67 -19.30 2.53 -18.92
CA VAL A 67 -19.57 3.68 -19.81
C VAL A 67 -20.17 3.20 -21.14
N GLN A 68 -19.64 2.13 -21.74
CA GLN A 68 -20.19 1.59 -22.99
C GLN A 68 -21.62 1.05 -22.85
N LEU A 69 -21.99 0.46 -21.71
CA LEU A 69 -23.38 0.08 -21.44
C LEU A 69 -24.27 1.31 -21.27
N ARG A 70 -23.79 2.35 -20.59
CA ARG A 70 -24.57 3.57 -20.33
C ARG A 70 -24.78 4.42 -21.59
N ARG A 71 -23.85 4.39 -22.55
CA ARG A 71 -24.01 5.02 -23.88
C ARG A 71 -25.16 4.44 -24.71
N GLN A 72 -25.82 3.35 -24.28
CA GLN A 72 -27.10 2.93 -24.87
C GLN A 72 -28.20 3.99 -24.65
N HIS A 73 -28.06 4.86 -23.64
CA HIS A 73 -28.86 6.06 -23.50
C HIS A 73 -28.25 7.19 -24.34
N PRO A 74 -29.01 7.80 -25.28
CA PRO A 74 -28.48 8.76 -26.25
C PRO A 74 -27.89 10.02 -25.61
N ASP A 75 -28.25 10.37 -24.38
CA ASP A 75 -27.79 11.57 -23.68
C ASP A 75 -26.53 11.35 -22.82
N TYR A 76 -25.96 10.13 -22.80
CA TYR A 76 -24.81 9.82 -21.95
C TYR A 76 -23.50 9.76 -22.77
N GLU A 77 -22.58 10.70 -22.50
CA GLU A 77 -21.28 10.78 -23.15
C GLU A 77 -20.10 10.57 -22.18
N TRP A 78 -18.90 10.39 -22.75
CA TRP A 78 -17.68 10.35 -21.94
C TRP A 78 -17.41 11.71 -21.31
N ASN A 79 -17.27 11.72 -19.99
CA ASN A 79 -16.77 12.88 -19.26
C ASN A 79 -15.24 12.97 -19.43
N GLU A 80 -14.71 14.17 -19.66
CA GLU A 80 -13.27 14.46 -19.77
C GLU A 80 -12.47 13.87 -18.59
N GLY A 81 -12.91 14.10 -17.36
CA GLY A 81 -12.24 13.61 -16.16
C GLY A 81 -12.22 12.08 -16.10
N LEU A 82 -13.35 11.42 -16.40
CA LEU A 82 -13.44 9.96 -16.47
C LEU A 82 -12.54 9.39 -17.56
N CYS A 83 -12.46 10.05 -18.72
CA CYS A 83 -11.58 9.61 -19.79
C CYS A 83 -10.10 9.75 -19.39
N LYS A 84 -9.69 10.86 -18.79
CA LYS A 84 -8.32 11.06 -18.28
C LYS A 84 -7.93 10.00 -17.25
N VAL A 85 -8.82 9.69 -16.31
CA VAL A 85 -8.60 8.64 -15.30
C VAL A 85 -8.49 7.27 -15.97
N PHE A 86 -9.42 6.93 -16.87
CA PHE A 86 -9.38 5.67 -17.61
C PHE A 86 -8.08 5.49 -18.39
N VAL A 87 -7.69 6.49 -19.20
CA VAL A 87 -6.47 6.45 -20.01
C VAL A 87 -5.24 6.29 -19.10
N SER A 88 -5.12 7.13 -18.06
CA SER A 88 -3.95 7.11 -17.17
C SER A 88 -3.84 5.79 -16.42
N THR A 89 -4.96 5.26 -15.91
CA THR A 89 -4.97 3.98 -15.17
C THR A 89 -4.71 2.78 -16.08
N PHE A 90 -5.29 2.75 -17.28
CA PHE A 90 -5.06 1.68 -18.26
C PHE A 90 -3.58 1.57 -18.66
N TYR A 91 -2.96 2.70 -19.01
CA TYR A 91 -1.55 2.73 -19.40
C TYR A 91 -0.61 2.46 -18.22
N THR A 92 -0.93 2.96 -17.02
CA THR A 92 -0.17 2.66 -15.80
C THR A 92 -0.12 1.15 -15.57
N LEU A 93 -1.27 0.48 -15.67
CA LEU A 93 -1.40 -0.94 -15.39
C LEU A 93 -0.81 -1.81 -16.51
N THR A 94 -0.83 -1.33 -17.75
CA THR A 94 -0.11 -1.97 -18.87
C THR A 94 1.40 -1.93 -18.63
N LEU A 95 1.99 -0.75 -18.34
CA LEU A 95 3.42 -0.64 -18.04
C LEU A 95 3.81 -1.41 -16.79
N ALA A 96 3.00 -1.31 -15.72
CA ALA A 96 3.25 -2.04 -14.48
C ALA A 96 3.26 -3.56 -14.71
N THR A 97 2.36 -4.07 -15.55
CA THR A 97 2.33 -5.49 -15.92
C THR A 97 3.57 -5.87 -16.72
N CYS A 98 3.90 -5.13 -17.78
CA CYS A 98 5.09 -5.37 -18.61
C CYS A 98 6.37 -5.40 -17.77
N PHE A 99 6.61 -4.37 -16.96
CA PHE A 99 7.80 -4.33 -16.10
C PHE A 99 7.78 -5.40 -14.99
N SER A 100 6.61 -5.78 -14.48
CA SER A 100 6.51 -6.87 -13.49
C SER A 100 6.87 -8.23 -14.09
N VAL A 101 6.45 -8.51 -15.34
CA VAL A 101 6.84 -9.71 -16.08
C VAL A 101 8.34 -9.71 -16.38
N THR A 102 8.89 -8.59 -16.84
CA THR A 102 10.34 -8.43 -17.02
C THR A 102 11.09 -8.66 -15.70
N SER A 103 10.62 -8.06 -14.60
CA SER A 103 11.21 -8.24 -13.26
C SER A 103 11.18 -9.70 -12.80
N LEU A 104 10.07 -10.42 -13.04
CA LEU A 104 9.94 -11.85 -12.75
C LEU A 104 11.00 -12.67 -13.49
N SER A 105 11.18 -12.41 -14.79
CA SER A 105 12.19 -13.06 -15.62
C SER A 105 13.62 -12.75 -15.17
N TYR A 106 13.89 -11.49 -14.79
CA TYR A 106 15.18 -11.03 -14.30
C TYR A 106 15.54 -11.69 -12.96
N HIS A 107 14.61 -11.70 -12.00
CA HIS A 107 14.82 -12.36 -10.71
C HIS A 107 15.07 -13.85 -10.88
N ARG A 108 14.36 -14.51 -11.81
CA ARG A 108 14.59 -15.92 -12.10
C ARG A 108 15.96 -16.16 -12.73
N MET A 109 16.33 -15.36 -13.73
CA MET A 109 17.65 -15.40 -14.35
C MET A 109 18.76 -15.20 -13.31
N TRP A 110 18.66 -14.19 -12.45
CA TRP A 110 19.66 -13.89 -11.43
C TRP A 110 19.82 -15.07 -10.44
N MET A 111 18.70 -15.64 -9.98
CA MET A 111 18.71 -16.80 -9.09
C MET A 111 19.38 -18.03 -9.71
N VAL A 112 19.10 -18.32 -10.99
CA VAL A 112 19.65 -19.50 -11.68
C VAL A 112 21.11 -19.29 -12.09
N ARG A 113 21.44 -18.10 -12.60
CA ARG A 113 22.78 -17.78 -13.13
C ARG A 113 23.82 -17.57 -12.03
N TRP A 114 23.40 -16.97 -10.90
CA TRP A 114 24.26 -16.61 -9.77
C TRP A 114 23.58 -16.89 -8.42
N PRO A 115 23.34 -18.17 -8.07
CA PRO A 115 22.56 -18.54 -6.89
C PRO A 115 23.18 -18.07 -5.57
N VAL A 116 24.51 -18.03 -5.46
CA VAL A 116 25.21 -17.57 -4.26
C VAL A 116 25.02 -16.06 -4.07
N ASN A 117 25.27 -15.29 -5.13
CA ASN A 117 25.09 -13.84 -5.12
C ASN A 117 23.63 -13.46 -4.81
N TYR A 118 22.66 -14.17 -5.40
CA TYR A 118 21.24 -13.96 -5.14
C TYR A 118 20.88 -14.17 -3.65
N ARG A 119 21.45 -15.19 -2.99
CA ARG A 119 21.18 -15.49 -1.57
C ARG A 119 21.88 -14.53 -0.61
N LEU A 120 23.10 -14.11 -0.93
CA LEU A 120 23.85 -13.13 -0.13
C LEU A 120 23.27 -11.72 -0.30
N SER A 121 22.67 -11.44 -1.46
CA SER A 121 21.91 -10.22 -1.67
C SER A 121 20.62 -10.23 -0.86
N ASN A 122 20.17 -9.06 -0.39
CA ASN A 122 18.85 -8.93 0.22
C ASN A 122 17.76 -8.88 -0.88
N ALA A 123 17.62 -9.98 -1.62
CA ALA A 123 16.76 -10.07 -2.80
C ALA A 123 15.27 -9.78 -2.49
N LYS A 124 14.83 -10.03 -1.24
CA LYS A 124 13.48 -9.67 -0.79
C LYS A 124 13.30 -8.15 -0.74
N LYS A 125 14.24 -7.45 -0.09
CA LYS A 125 14.25 -5.98 -0.08
C LYS A 125 14.32 -5.45 -1.52
N GLN A 126 15.21 -6.01 -2.34
CA GLN A 126 15.34 -5.59 -3.73
C GLN A 126 14.03 -5.77 -4.52
N ALA A 127 13.33 -6.89 -4.37
CA ALA A 127 12.03 -7.09 -5.03
C ALA A 127 10.98 -6.06 -4.60
N VAL A 128 10.93 -5.69 -3.31
CA VAL A 128 10.03 -4.63 -2.83
C VAL A 128 10.36 -3.29 -3.48
N HIS A 129 11.64 -2.90 -3.49
CA HIS A 129 12.09 -1.66 -4.15
C HIS A 129 11.80 -1.69 -5.65
N THR A 130 12.00 -2.81 -6.32
CA THR A 130 11.67 -2.98 -7.74
C THR A 130 10.18 -2.77 -7.99
N VAL A 131 9.29 -3.36 -7.17
CA VAL A 131 7.84 -3.14 -7.30
C VAL A 131 7.49 -1.67 -7.09
N MET A 132 8.01 -1.03 -6.04
CA MET A 132 7.78 0.41 -5.81
C MET A 132 8.25 1.26 -7.00
N GLY A 133 9.43 0.97 -7.54
CA GLY A 133 9.98 1.66 -8.72
C GLY A 133 9.12 1.45 -9.97
N ILE A 134 8.63 0.23 -10.20
CA ILE A 134 7.72 -0.10 -11.31
C ILE A 134 6.46 0.77 -11.22
N TRP A 135 5.78 0.78 -10.07
CA TRP A 135 4.54 1.55 -9.89
C TRP A 135 4.76 3.05 -10.04
N MET A 136 5.85 3.58 -9.45
CA MET A 136 6.20 4.99 -9.54
C MET A 136 6.45 5.42 -11.00
N VAL A 137 7.30 4.70 -11.73
CA VAL A 137 7.64 5.03 -13.12
C VAL A 137 6.41 4.90 -14.03
N SER A 138 5.65 3.81 -13.89
CA SER A 138 4.43 3.59 -14.68
C SER A 138 3.39 4.68 -14.46
N PHE A 139 3.16 5.09 -13.22
CA PHE A 139 2.19 6.13 -12.89
C PHE A 139 2.62 7.51 -13.41
N ILE A 140 3.88 7.91 -13.16
CA ILE A 140 4.40 9.21 -13.60
C ILE A 140 4.27 9.34 -15.12
N LEU A 141 4.71 8.34 -15.87
CA LEU A 141 4.70 8.40 -17.33
C LEU A 141 3.29 8.36 -17.90
N SER A 142 2.39 7.57 -17.31
CA SER A 142 1.03 7.40 -17.80
C SER A 142 0.08 8.53 -17.39
N ALA A 143 0.47 9.38 -16.43
CA ALA A 143 -0.26 10.59 -16.06
C ALA A 143 0.06 11.79 -16.97
N LEU A 144 1.12 11.72 -17.78
CA LEU A 144 1.54 12.78 -18.70
C LEU A 144 0.42 13.25 -19.67
N PRO A 145 -0.37 12.34 -20.30
CA PRO A 145 -1.50 12.75 -21.12
C PRO A 145 -2.58 13.52 -20.34
N ALA A 146 -2.80 13.20 -19.06
CA ALA A 146 -3.81 13.88 -18.26
C ALA A 146 -3.42 15.33 -17.89
N VAL A 147 -2.12 15.62 -17.79
CA VAL A 147 -1.57 16.96 -17.51
C VAL A 147 -1.32 17.80 -18.76
N GLY A 148 -1.67 17.29 -19.95
CA GLY A 148 -1.59 18.04 -21.21
C GLY A 148 -0.37 17.73 -22.08
N TRP A 149 0.40 16.68 -21.77
CA TRP A 149 1.47 16.18 -22.65
C TRP A 149 0.88 15.26 -23.73
N HIS A 150 0.18 15.85 -24.69
CA HIS A 150 -0.48 15.17 -25.80
C HIS A 150 -0.54 16.13 -27.00
N ASP A 151 -0.91 15.65 -28.19
CA ASP A 151 -1.09 16.55 -29.35
C ASP A 151 -2.21 17.56 -29.05
N THR A 152 -1.93 18.85 -29.23
CA THR A 152 -2.86 19.94 -28.93
C THR A 152 -3.88 20.19 -30.04
N SER A 153 -3.72 19.54 -31.20
CA SER A 153 -4.60 19.68 -32.36
C SER A 153 -6.04 19.18 -32.08
N GLU A 154 -6.17 17.94 -31.64
CA GLU A 154 -7.43 17.33 -31.17
C GLU A 154 -7.18 16.58 -29.85
N ARG A 155 -8.00 16.89 -28.84
CA ARG A 155 -7.90 16.22 -27.53
C ARG A 155 -8.57 14.84 -27.61
N PHE A 156 -7.92 13.81 -27.09
CA PHE A 156 -8.39 12.40 -27.09
C PHE A 156 -9.75 12.12 -26.41
N TYR A 157 -10.40 13.13 -25.83
CA TYR A 157 -11.69 13.04 -25.14
C TYR A 157 -12.80 13.89 -25.79
N THR A 158 -12.53 14.63 -26.86
CA THR A 158 -13.53 15.53 -27.50
C THR A 158 -14.66 14.80 -28.19
N HIS A 159 -14.40 13.62 -28.74
CA HIS A 159 -15.38 12.82 -29.50
C HIS A 159 -15.51 11.41 -28.92
N GLY A 160 -15.73 11.35 -27.60
CA GLY A 160 -15.62 10.13 -26.80
C GLY A 160 -14.18 9.85 -26.38
N CYS A 161 -13.99 8.88 -25.49
CA CYS A 161 -12.67 8.55 -24.97
C CYS A 161 -11.87 7.66 -25.92
N ARG A 162 -11.03 8.28 -26.75
CA ARG A 162 -10.11 7.59 -27.68
C ARG A 162 -8.78 7.38 -26.99
N PHE A 163 -8.56 6.19 -26.46
CA PHE A 163 -7.35 5.92 -25.67
C PHE A 163 -6.20 5.32 -26.46
N ILE A 164 -6.34 5.09 -27.78
CA ILE A 164 -5.26 4.49 -28.59
C ILE A 164 -4.13 5.51 -28.77
N VAL A 165 -2.89 5.01 -28.77
CA VAL A 165 -1.66 5.80 -28.74
C VAL A 165 -1.60 6.93 -29.78
N ALA A 166 -2.06 6.72 -31.02
CA ALA A 166 -2.03 7.77 -32.05
C ALA A 166 -2.93 8.98 -31.71
N GLU A 167 -4.05 8.73 -31.03
CA GLU A 167 -5.03 9.77 -30.66
C GLU A 167 -4.55 10.61 -29.46
N ILE A 168 -3.53 10.13 -28.73
CA ILE A 168 -2.90 10.87 -27.63
C ILE A 168 -1.77 11.75 -28.18
N GLY A 169 -0.91 11.20 -29.04
CA GLY A 169 0.10 11.99 -29.72
C GLY A 169 1.46 11.33 -29.79
N LEU A 170 2.23 11.77 -30.77
CA LEU A 170 3.47 11.12 -31.20
C LEU A 170 4.52 11.00 -30.09
N GLY A 171 4.73 12.07 -29.30
CA GLY A 171 5.75 12.10 -28.25
C GLY A 171 5.49 11.07 -27.15
N PHE A 172 4.25 11.00 -26.66
CA PHE A 172 3.84 9.98 -25.69
C PHE A 172 3.91 8.58 -26.32
N GLY A 173 3.44 8.43 -27.56
CA GLY A 173 3.38 7.14 -28.23
C GLY A 173 4.73 6.48 -28.50
N VAL A 174 5.72 7.25 -28.95
CA VAL A 174 7.08 6.75 -29.15
C VAL A 174 7.70 6.32 -27.81
N CYS A 175 7.56 7.15 -26.76
CA CYS A 175 8.06 6.83 -25.43
C CYS A 175 7.44 5.52 -24.90
N PHE A 176 6.11 5.41 -24.99
CA PHE A 176 5.36 4.24 -24.54
C PHE A 176 5.78 2.96 -25.28
N LEU A 177 5.92 3.03 -26.62
CA LEU A 177 6.38 1.93 -27.45
C LEU A 177 7.80 1.47 -27.10
N LEU A 178 8.73 2.40 -26.86
CA LEU A 178 10.10 2.07 -26.47
C LEU A 178 10.14 1.35 -25.12
N LEU A 179 9.32 1.77 -24.15
CA LEU A 179 9.26 1.16 -22.83
C LEU A 179 8.66 -0.25 -22.87
N VAL A 180 7.54 -0.43 -23.56
CA VAL A 180 6.92 -1.75 -23.73
C VAL A 180 7.82 -2.67 -24.55
N GLY A 181 8.37 -2.19 -25.67
CA GLY A 181 9.27 -2.97 -26.53
C GLY A 181 10.56 -3.37 -25.82
N GLY A 182 11.18 -2.44 -25.08
CA GLY A 182 12.36 -2.72 -24.28
C GLY A 182 12.08 -3.72 -23.16
N SER A 183 10.93 -3.60 -22.48
CA SER A 183 10.47 -4.55 -21.46
C SER A 183 10.33 -5.97 -22.01
N VAL A 184 9.65 -6.13 -23.16
CA VAL A 184 9.45 -7.42 -23.83
C VAL A 184 10.80 -8.01 -24.23
N ALA A 185 11.67 -7.23 -24.88
CA ALA A 185 12.99 -7.70 -25.30
C ALA A 185 13.83 -8.17 -24.09
N MET A 186 13.88 -7.39 -23.01
CA MET A 186 14.58 -7.77 -21.78
C MET A 186 13.97 -9.02 -21.14
N GLY A 187 12.65 -9.13 -21.12
CA GLY A 187 11.93 -10.29 -20.57
C GLY A 187 12.29 -11.59 -21.30
N VAL A 188 12.29 -11.56 -22.62
CA VAL A 188 12.68 -12.69 -23.48
C VAL A 188 14.14 -13.06 -23.26
N VAL A 189 15.06 -12.09 -23.23
CA VAL A 189 16.50 -12.35 -23.01
C VAL A 189 16.74 -12.99 -21.65
N CYS A 190 16.18 -12.43 -20.58
CA CYS A 190 16.32 -12.98 -19.23
C CYS A 190 15.76 -14.40 -19.14
N THR A 191 14.60 -14.65 -19.75
CA THR A 191 13.97 -15.97 -19.79
C THR A 191 14.80 -16.99 -20.57
N ALA A 192 15.35 -16.61 -21.72
CA ALA A 192 16.21 -17.46 -22.54
C ALA A 192 17.48 -17.88 -21.76
N ILE A 193 18.12 -16.93 -21.07
CA ILE A 193 19.27 -17.21 -20.21
C ILE A 193 18.88 -18.16 -19.07
N ALA A 194 17.76 -17.92 -18.40
CA ALA A 194 17.28 -18.76 -17.31
C ALA A 194 16.99 -20.20 -17.76
N LEU A 195 16.31 -20.37 -18.90
CA LEU A 195 16.03 -21.68 -19.50
C LEU A 195 17.31 -22.40 -19.90
N PHE A 196 18.22 -21.73 -20.61
CA PHE A 196 19.49 -22.30 -21.03
C PHE A 196 20.30 -22.82 -19.85
N GLN A 197 20.45 -22.00 -18.80
CA GLN A 197 21.19 -22.40 -17.59
C GLN A 197 20.50 -23.56 -16.85
N THR A 198 19.16 -23.55 -16.76
CA THR A 198 18.41 -24.63 -16.10
C THR A 198 18.54 -25.96 -16.85
N LEU A 199 18.49 -25.93 -18.18
CA LEU A 199 18.62 -27.12 -19.04
C LEU A 199 20.07 -27.62 -19.13
N ALA A 200 21.05 -26.72 -19.22
CA ALA A 200 22.47 -27.09 -19.25
C ALA A 200 22.90 -27.84 -17.98
N VAL A 201 22.38 -27.44 -16.81
CA VAL A 201 22.59 -28.14 -15.54
C VAL A 201 21.92 -29.52 -15.52
N HIS A 202 20.83 -29.71 -16.27
CA HIS A 202 20.10 -30.98 -16.34
C HIS A 202 20.73 -31.98 -17.34
N VAL A 203 21.31 -31.49 -18.44
CA VAL A 203 21.91 -32.30 -19.53
C VAL A 203 23.41 -32.54 -19.32
N GLY A 204 24.06 -31.84 -18.38
CA GLY A 204 25.45 -32.09 -17.99
C GLY A 204 25.72 -33.58 -17.74
N PRO A 205 26.87 -34.13 -18.19
CA PRO A 205 27.11 -35.57 -18.20
C PRO A 205 26.84 -36.21 -16.83
N ARG A 206 26.44 -37.49 -16.83
CA ARG A 206 26.53 -38.43 -15.69
C ARG A 206 28.00 -38.58 -15.20
N ALA A 207 28.70 -37.49 -14.92
CA ALA A 207 29.98 -37.47 -14.26
C ALA A 207 29.72 -37.80 -12.79
N GLY A 208 30.16 -38.99 -12.39
CA GLY A 208 29.73 -39.66 -11.17
C GLY A 208 29.86 -38.82 -9.91
N ARG A 209 28.89 -38.98 -9.00
CA ARG A 209 29.00 -38.77 -7.54
C ARG A 209 29.67 -37.47 -7.05
N ARG A 210 29.76 -36.43 -7.88
CA ARG A 210 29.86 -35.04 -7.43
C ARG A 210 28.57 -34.37 -7.83
N ALA A 211 27.54 -34.59 -7.00
CA ALA A 211 26.37 -33.74 -7.01
C ALA A 211 26.86 -32.28 -7.04
N PHE A 212 26.19 -31.42 -7.81
CA PHE A 212 26.32 -29.98 -7.63
C PHE A 212 25.68 -29.62 -6.27
N THR A 213 26.29 -30.09 -5.18
CA THR A 213 26.14 -29.52 -3.86
C THR A 213 26.88 -28.20 -3.94
N VAL A 214 26.13 -27.12 -4.15
CA VAL A 214 26.60 -25.79 -3.74
C VAL A 214 27.16 -25.99 -2.33
N PRO A 215 28.45 -25.73 -2.09
CA PRO A 215 29.03 -26.00 -0.78
C PRO A 215 28.17 -25.30 0.26
N THR A 216 27.74 -26.06 1.27
CA THR A 216 27.12 -25.51 2.47
C THR A 216 27.97 -24.33 2.90
N ILE A 217 27.42 -23.12 2.85
CA ILE A 217 28.15 -21.96 3.36
C ILE A 217 28.17 -22.17 4.85
N VAL A 218 29.36 -22.43 5.35
CA VAL A 218 29.63 -22.59 6.76
C VAL A 218 30.08 -21.24 7.27
N VAL A 219 29.28 -20.62 8.13
CA VAL A 219 29.72 -19.43 8.85
C VAL A 219 30.51 -19.91 10.08
N GLU A 220 31.82 -19.71 10.06
CA GLU A 220 32.69 -19.94 11.22
C GLU A 220 32.85 -18.63 12.00
N ASP A 221 32.82 -18.71 13.33
CA ASP A 221 33.14 -17.56 14.17
C ASP A 221 34.65 -17.29 14.23
N ALA A 222 35.06 -16.18 14.84
CA ALA A 222 36.47 -15.78 14.98
C ALA A 222 37.32 -16.78 15.79
N GLN A 223 36.70 -17.78 16.44
CA GLN A 223 37.35 -18.85 17.20
C GLN A 223 37.37 -20.18 16.42
N GLY A 224 36.96 -20.18 15.15
CA GLY A 224 36.93 -21.36 14.28
C GLY A 224 35.75 -22.29 14.54
N LYS A 225 34.72 -21.86 15.29
CA LYS A 225 33.57 -22.68 15.63
C LYS A 225 32.45 -22.48 14.62
N ARG A 226 31.96 -23.59 14.05
CA ARG A 226 30.84 -23.66 13.12
C ARG A 226 29.54 -23.15 13.76
N ARG A 227 29.01 -22.00 13.31
CA ARG A 227 27.75 -21.43 13.82
C ARG A 227 26.51 -21.76 12.98
N SER A 228 26.64 -22.00 11.68
CA SER A 228 25.52 -22.48 10.85
C SER A 228 26.01 -23.09 9.54
N SER A 229 25.40 -24.22 9.14
CA SER A 229 25.50 -24.77 7.79
C SER A 229 24.21 -24.47 7.05
N ILE A 230 24.29 -23.64 6.01
CA ILE A 230 23.13 -23.40 5.14
C ILE A 230 23.07 -24.54 4.13
N ASP A 231 22.25 -25.54 4.42
CA ASP A 231 22.02 -26.68 3.53
C ASP A 231 20.94 -26.35 2.47
N GLY A 232 21.05 -26.97 1.29
CA GLY A 232 19.98 -27.02 0.27
C GLY A 232 20.12 -26.10 -0.95
N SER A 233 20.76 -26.61 -2.00
CA SER A 233 20.47 -26.21 -3.39
C SER A 233 18.99 -26.46 -3.69
N GLU A 234 18.32 -25.54 -4.42
CA GLU A 234 16.96 -25.82 -4.93
C GLU A 234 17.03 -27.10 -5.77
N PRO A 235 16.20 -28.13 -5.51
CA PRO A 235 16.27 -29.36 -6.26
C PRO A 235 16.01 -29.09 -7.75
N ALA A 236 16.78 -29.73 -8.62
CA ALA A 236 16.75 -29.47 -10.06
C ALA A 236 15.34 -29.58 -10.67
N LYS A 237 14.52 -30.51 -10.18
CA LYS A 237 13.11 -30.67 -10.59
C LYS A 237 12.27 -29.42 -10.27
N THR A 238 12.40 -28.87 -9.05
CA THR A 238 11.68 -27.66 -8.63
C THR A 238 12.18 -26.43 -9.39
N SER A 239 13.49 -26.35 -9.61
CA SER A 239 14.09 -25.30 -10.44
C SER A 239 13.53 -25.33 -11.87
N LEU A 240 13.47 -26.51 -12.50
CA LEU A 240 12.90 -26.67 -13.84
C LEU A 240 11.41 -26.28 -13.89
N GLN A 241 10.61 -26.73 -12.93
CA GLN A 241 9.18 -26.38 -12.84
C GLN A 241 8.97 -24.87 -12.73
N ILE A 242 9.76 -24.17 -11.92
CA ILE A 242 9.61 -22.72 -11.71
C ILE A 242 10.14 -21.92 -12.89
N THR A 243 11.29 -22.30 -13.47
CA THR A 243 11.78 -21.66 -14.70
C THR A 243 10.75 -21.86 -15.83
N GLY A 244 10.15 -23.05 -15.95
CA GLY A 244 9.09 -23.33 -16.90
C GLY A 244 7.84 -22.48 -16.67
N LEU A 245 7.40 -22.31 -15.43
CA LEU A 245 6.29 -21.42 -15.08
C LEU A 245 6.57 -19.97 -15.48
N VAL A 246 7.73 -19.42 -15.09
CA VAL A 246 8.12 -18.04 -15.42
C VAL A 246 8.22 -17.86 -16.94
N ALA A 247 8.80 -18.81 -17.65
CA ALA A 247 8.88 -18.77 -19.11
C ALA A 247 7.50 -18.77 -19.77
N THR A 248 6.58 -19.62 -19.30
CA THR A 248 5.19 -19.65 -19.78
C THR A 248 4.49 -18.31 -19.55
N ILE A 249 4.65 -17.71 -18.37
CA ILE A 249 4.09 -16.39 -18.06
C ILE A 249 4.63 -15.35 -19.04
N VAL A 250 5.96 -15.25 -19.19
CA VAL A 250 6.61 -14.26 -20.07
C VAL A 250 6.13 -14.43 -21.51
N ILE A 251 6.22 -15.63 -22.07
CA ILE A 251 5.85 -15.89 -23.47
C ILE A 251 4.37 -15.57 -23.71
N ILE A 252 3.47 -16.07 -22.86
CA ILE A 252 2.03 -15.84 -23.06
C ILE A 252 1.68 -14.36 -22.86
N TYR A 253 2.32 -13.68 -21.92
CA TYR A 253 2.02 -12.28 -21.65
C TYR A 253 2.58 -11.36 -22.74
N ASP A 254 3.75 -11.67 -23.27
CA ASP A 254 4.30 -10.98 -24.43
C ASP A 254 3.41 -11.22 -25.66
N CYS A 255 2.89 -12.43 -25.87
CA CYS A 255 1.96 -12.72 -26.97
C CYS A 255 0.59 -12.06 -26.81
N LEU A 256 0.09 -11.90 -25.58
CA LEU A 256 -1.25 -11.34 -25.33
C LEU A 256 -1.23 -9.82 -25.20
N MET A 257 -0.21 -9.20 -24.61
CA MET A 257 -0.19 -7.74 -24.42
C MET A 257 1.01 -7.09 -25.07
N GLY A 258 2.23 -7.59 -24.87
CA GLY A 258 3.43 -6.97 -25.43
C GLY A 258 3.31 -6.77 -26.94
N PHE A 259 3.14 -7.85 -27.68
CA PHE A 259 3.05 -7.83 -29.14
C PHE A 259 1.76 -7.15 -29.66
N PRO A 260 0.55 -7.46 -29.16
CA PRO A 260 -0.66 -6.77 -29.63
C PRO A 260 -0.65 -5.27 -29.37
N VAL A 261 -0.17 -4.81 -28.20
CA VAL A 261 -0.05 -3.37 -27.91
C VAL A 261 0.98 -2.71 -28.82
N LEU A 262 2.14 -3.34 -29.05
CA LEU A 262 3.16 -2.83 -29.99
C LEU A 262 2.61 -2.73 -31.41
N VAL A 263 1.95 -3.78 -31.90
CA VAL A 263 1.39 -3.84 -33.26
C VAL A 263 0.27 -2.83 -33.44
N VAL A 264 -0.68 -2.75 -32.50
CA VAL A 264 -1.79 -1.79 -32.53
C VAL A 264 -1.26 -0.37 -32.48
N SER A 265 -0.34 -0.08 -31.56
CA SER A 265 0.20 1.27 -31.39
C SER A 265 1.04 1.71 -32.59
N PHE A 266 1.88 0.81 -33.14
CA PHE A 266 2.65 1.09 -34.35
C PHE A 266 1.75 1.29 -35.57
N SER A 267 0.75 0.41 -35.75
CA SER A 267 -0.18 0.51 -36.88
C SER A 267 -1.02 1.79 -36.80
N SER A 268 -1.43 2.17 -35.59
CA SER A 268 -2.20 3.38 -35.36
C SER A 268 -1.37 4.64 -35.61
N LEU A 269 -0.12 4.69 -35.14
CA LEU A 269 0.80 5.80 -35.43
C LEU A 269 1.14 5.92 -36.92
N ARG A 270 1.29 4.79 -37.62
CA ARG A 270 1.59 4.79 -39.05
C ARG A 270 0.41 5.28 -39.89
N ALA A 271 -0.81 4.90 -39.49
CA ALA A 271 -2.03 5.26 -40.20
C ALA A 271 -2.57 6.64 -39.79
N ASP A 272 -2.00 7.24 -38.73
CA ASP A 272 -2.53 8.43 -38.05
C ASP A 272 -4.04 8.32 -37.76
N ALA A 273 -4.45 7.10 -37.39
CA ALA A 273 -5.85 6.74 -37.20
C ALA A 273 -5.96 5.55 -36.27
N SER A 274 -7.06 5.46 -35.53
CA SER A 274 -7.41 4.29 -34.73
C SER A 274 -8.66 3.59 -35.24
N ALA A 275 -8.63 2.26 -35.27
CA ALA A 275 -9.77 1.45 -35.68
C ALA A 275 -10.46 0.82 -34.46
N PRO A 276 -11.81 0.65 -34.46
CA PRO A 276 -12.53 0.13 -33.29
C PRO A 276 -12.07 -1.25 -32.80
N TRP A 277 -11.62 -2.11 -33.74
CA TRP A 277 -11.09 -3.43 -33.41
C TRP A 277 -9.80 -3.37 -32.58
N MET A 278 -9.02 -2.30 -32.70
CA MET A 278 -7.76 -2.11 -31.96
C MET A 278 -8.03 -2.02 -30.45
N ALA A 279 -9.02 -1.21 -30.07
CA ALA A 279 -9.46 -1.07 -28.69
C ALA A 279 -10.02 -2.40 -28.14
N LEU A 280 -10.85 -3.09 -28.93
CA LEU A 280 -11.38 -4.41 -28.56
C LEU A 280 -10.24 -5.41 -28.32
N CYS A 281 -9.23 -5.43 -29.18
CA CYS A 281 -8.08 -6.33 -29.08
C CYS A 281 -7.34 -6.10 -27.75
N VAL A 282 -6.90 -4.86 -27.45
CA VAL A 282 -6.11 -4.59 -26.24
C VAL A 282 -6.89 -4.82 -24.94
N LEU A 283 -8.20 -4.54 -24.92
CA LEU A 283 -9.05 -4.79 -23.76
C LEU A 283 -9.28 -6.29 -23.52
N TRP A 284 -9.61 -7.06 -24.56
CA TRP A 284 -9.80 -8.51 -24.42
C TRP A 284 -8.49 -9.22 -24.07
N CYS A 285 -7.38 -8.79 -24.64
CA CYS A 285 -6.06 -9.28 -24.27
C CYS A 285 -5.75 -9.04 -22.78
N SER A 286 -6.07 -7.85 -22.27
CA SER A 286 -5.88 -7.50 -20.85
C SER A 286 -6.71 -8.40 -19.92
N VAL A 287 -7.97 -8.66 -20.28
CA VAL A 287 -8.85 -9.58 -19.54
C VAL A 287 -8.35 -11.02 -19.61
N ALA A 288 -7.89 -11.47 -20.78
CA ALA A 288 -7.36 -12.82 -20.97
C ALA A 288 -6.12 -13.07 -20.08
N GLN A 289 -5.19 -12.12 -20.00
CA GLN A 289 -4.03 -12.24 -19.12
C GLN A 289 -4.41 -12.36 -17.65
N ALA A 290 -5.36 -11.52 -17.22
CA ALA A 290 -5.89 -11.53 -15.86
C ALA A 290 -6.55 -12.88 -15.52
N LEU A 291 -7.20 -13.55 -16.48
CA LEU A 291 -7.77 -14.88 -16.29
C LEU A 291 -6.73 -16.01 -16.29
N LEU A 292 -5.60 -15.83 -16.98
CA LEU A 292 -4.59 -16.88 -17.15
C LEU A 292 -3.63 -17.04 -15.96
N LEU A 293 -3.33 -15.96 -15.22
CA LEU A 293 -2.40 -16.06 -14.09
C LEU A 293 -2.82 -17.10 -13.04
N PRO A 294 -4.08 -17.13 -12.57
CA PRO A 294 -4.53 -18.14 -11.62
C PRO A 294 -4.42 -19.57 -12.18
N VAL A 295 -4.63 -19.76 -13.49
CA VAL A 295 -4.47 -21.05 -14.16
C VAL A 295 -3.00 -21.50 -14.14
N PHE A 296 -2.06 -20.58 -14.38
CA PHE A 296 -0.63 -20.89 -14.31
C PHE A 296 -0.17 -21.23 -12.89
N LEU A 297 -0.64 -20.48 -11.90
CA LEU A 297 -0.37 -20.76 -10.48
C LEU A 297 -0.96 -22.12 -10.09
N TRP A 298 -2.19 -22.40 -10.52
CA TRP A 298 -2.85 -23.68 -10.25
C TRP A 298 -2.16 -24.85 -10.96
N ALA A 299 -1.60 -24.66 -12.16
CA ALA A 299 -0.84 -25.70 -12.87
C ALA A 299 0.49 -26.04 -12.18
N CYS A 300 0.99 -25.18 -11.29
CA CYS A 300 2.21 -25.41 -10.54
C CYS A 300 1.89 -26.06 -9.18
N ASP A 301 2.29 -27.31 -8.98
CA ASP A 301 2.06 -28.06 -7.71
C ASP A 301 2.57 -27.31 -6.46
N ARG A 302 3.58 -26.46 -6.64
CA ARG A 302 4.15 -25.61 -5.57
C ARG A 302 3.17 -24.56 -5.05
N TYR A 303 2.27 -24.07 -5.89
CA TYR A 303 1.34 -22.99 -5.58
C TYR A 303 -0.12 -23.45 -5.52
N ARG A 304 -0.43 -24.65 -6.02
CA ARG A 304 -1.76 -25.27 -5.92
C ARG A 304 -2.11 -25.61 -4.46
N ALA A 305 -2.93 -24.79 -3.81
CA ALA A 305 -3.51 -25.08 -2.51
C ALA A 305 -4.95 -25.62 -2.60
N ASP A 306 -5.27 -26.57 -1.72
CA ASP A 306 -6.62 -27.10 -1.55
C ASP A 306 -7.46 -26.16 -0.69
N LEU A 307 -8.79 -26.25 -0.83
CA LEU A 307 -9.75 -25.39 -0.12
C LEU A 307 -9.55 -25.42 1.39
N LYS A 308 -9.26 -26.60 1.96
CA LYS A 308 -8.99 -26.76 3.39
C LYS A 308 -7.78 -25.95 3.84
N ALA A 309 -6.67 -26.00 3.11
CA ALA A 309 -5.46 -25.26 3.46
C ALA A 309 -5.64 -23.73 3.36
N VAL A 310 -6.39 -23.27 2.36
CA VAL A 310 -6.74 -21.84 2.24
C VAL A 310 -7.68 -21.43 3.37
N TRP A 311 -8.69 -22.24 3.67
CA TRP A 311 -9.65 -21.99 4.75
C TRP A 311 -8.96 -21.92 6.11
N GLU A 312 -8.13 -22.90 6.45
CA GLU A 312 -7.32 -22.91 7.68
C GLU A 312 -6.43 -21.68 7.76
N LYS A 313 -5.81 -21.26 6.64
CA LYS A 313 -5.00 -20.04 6.64
C LYS A 313 -5.84 -18.78 6.85
N CYS A 314 -7.00 -18.68 6.21
CA CYS A 314 -7.91 -17.55 6.41
C CYS A 314 -8.45 -17.51 7.84
N VAL A 315 -8.84 -18.65 8.40
CA VAL A 315 -9.29 -18.76 9.80
C VAL A 315 -8.16 -18.38 10.74
N ALA A 316 -6.93 -18.87 10.55
CA ALA A 316 -5.77 -18.46 11.35
C ALA A 316 -5.50 -16.95 11.26
N LEU A 317 -5.63 -16.35 10.06
CA LEU A 317 -5.51 -14.91 9.88
C LEU A 317 -6.61 -14.10 10.58
N MET A 318 -7.82 -14.66 10.70
CA MET A 318 -8.95 -14.03 11.40
C MET A 318 -8.96 -14.29 12.90
N ALA A 319 -8.42 -15.43 13.35
CA ALA A 319 -8.48 -15.89 14.73
C ALA A 319 -7.37 -15.31 15.62
N ASN A 320 -6.40 -14.57 15.09
CA ASN A 320 -5.20 -14.12 15.83
C ASN A 320 -4.46 -15.27 16.54
N GLU A 321 -4.65 -16.54 16.13
CA GLU A 321 -3.92 -17.64 16.74
C GLU A 321 -2.47 -17.63 16.27
N GLU A 322 -1.60 -17.40 17.24
CA GLU A 322 -0.16 -17.56 17.16
C GLU A 322 0.17 -18.98 16.67
N ASP A 323 0.89 -19.12 15.55
CA ASP A 323 1.59 -20.36 15.21
C ASP A 323 2.59 -20.61 16.34
N SER A 324 2.20 -21.46 17.29
CA SER A 324 3.12 -22.10 18.20
C SER A 324 3.94 -23.11 17.39
N ASP A 325 5.15 -22.72 17.01
CA ASP A 325 6.20 -23.66 16.60
C ASP A 325 6.59 -24.49 17.84
N ASN A 326 5.89 -25.59 18.09
CA ASN A 326 6.42 -26.72 18.84
C ASN A 326 6.11 -28.02 18.08
N ASP A 327 7.18 -28.65 17.62
CA ASP A 327 7.24 -29.97 17.00
C ASP A 327 6.89 -31.04 18.04
N PRO A 328 5.86 -31.90 17.88
CA PRO A 328 5.75 -33.09 18.70
C PRO A 328 6.52 -34.22 18.02
N GLY A 329 7.82 -34.25 18.27
CA GLY A 329 8.56 -35.51 18.24
C GLY A 329 8.02 -36.43 19.33
N LEU A 330 7.65 -37.65 18.92
CA LEU A 330 7.33 -38.84 19.71
C LEU A 330 7.52 -38.77 21.24
N GLU A 331 6.45 -39.01 22.00
CA GLU A 331 6.41 -40.07 23.03
C GLU A 331 4.99 -40.30 23.59
N GLY A 332 4.60 -41.59 23.69
CA GLY A 332 3.75 -42.19 24.75
C GLY A 332 2.35 -41.65 25.04
N GLY A 333 1.31 -42.46 24.77
CA GLY A 333 -0.08 -42.18 25.16
C GLY A 333 -0.46 -42.56 26.60
N ILE A 334 -1.66 -42.12 27.02
CA ILE A 334 -2.71 -42.78 27.84
C ILE A 334 -3.89 -41.77 28.03
N PRO A 335 -5.17 -42.22 28.16
CA PRO A 335 -6.38 -41.44 27.89
C PRO A 335 -6.90 -40.58 29.07
N PRO A 336 -7.93 -39.72 28.86
CA PRO A 336 -8.38 -38.74 29.82
C PRO A 336 -9.42 -39.31 30.78
N ASP A 337 -9.25 -39.04 32.08
CA ASP A 337 -10.30 -39.13 33.09
C ASP A 337 -10.10 -38.05 34.16
N LEU A 338 -11.21 -37.67 34.81
CA LEU A 338 -11.42 -36.60 35.81
C LEU A 338 -11.81 -35.20 35.32
N VAL A 339 -13.05 -35.10 34.84
CA VAL A 339 -14.20 -34.53 35.58
C VAL A 339 -13.85 -33.89 36.94
N LEU A 340 -14.13 -32.59 37.13
CA LEU A 340 -15.25 -32.06 37.95
C LEU A 340 -14.98 -30.64 38.50
N GLU A 341 -15.97 -29.74 38.31
CA GLU A 341 -16.41 -28.58 39.13
C GLU A 341 -15.36 -27.61 39.73
N HIS A 342 -15.56 -26.29 39.76
CA HIS A 342 -16.77 -25.62 40.24
C HIS A 342 -16.80 -24.15 39.79
N SER A 343 -18.02 -23.67 39.64
CA SER A 343 -18.45 -22.36 39.18
C SER A 343 -18.84 -21.42 40.35
N LEU A 344 -18.92 -20.09 40.08
CA LEU A 344 -19.66 -19.04 40.83
C LEU A 344 -18.98 -18.52 42.12
N ASP A 345 -19.03 -17.24 42.55
CA ASP A 345 -19.82 -16.06 42.17
C ASP A 345 -19.29 -14.76 42.84
N TYR A 346 -19.67 -13.59 42.27
CA TYR A 346 -19.95 -12.25 42.85
C TYR A 346 -18.94 -11.37 43.65
N SER A 347 -18.61 -10.23 43.02
CA SER A 347 -18.91 -8.80 43.38
C SER A 347 -18.47 -8.15 44.72
N TYR A 348 -17.70 -7.05 44.58
CA TYR A 348 -17.94 -5.65 45.06
C TYR A 348 -16.74 -4.97 45.76
N GLY A 349 -16.20 -3.94 45.09
CA GLY A 349 -15.83 -2.61 45.59
C GLY A 349 -14.87 -2.41 46.79
N GLY A 350 -13.81 -1.62 46.53
CA GLY A 350 -13.26 -0.67 47.52
C GLY A 350 -11.78 -0.85 47.89
N ASP A 351 -10.94 0.03 47.36
CA ASP A 351 -9.69 0.57 47.91
C ASP A 351 -8.75 -0.36 48.71
N PHE A 352 -7.67 -0.81 48.07
CA PHE A 352 -6.39 -1.05 48.74
C PHE A 352 -5.22 -0.67 47.81
N VAL A 353 -4.96 0.63 47.71
CA VAL A 353 -3.65 1.16 47.30
C VAL A 353 -2.76 1.13 48.54
N ALA A 354 -1.50 0.71 48.35
CA ALA A 354 -0.41 0.69 49.32
C ALA A 354 -0.18 -0.60 50.13
N LEU A 355 0.07 -1.75 49.46
CA LEU A 355 0.81 -2.84 50.11
C LEU A 355 1.51 -3.88 49.19
N ASP A 356 1.83 -3.56 47.93
CA ASP A 356 2.56 -4.51 47.05
C ASP A 356 3.92 -3.98 46.53
N ARG A 357 4.34 -2.76 46.94
CA ARG A 357 5.60 -2.16 46.44
C ARG A 357 6.85 -2.49 47.24
N MET A 358 6.74 -3.18 48.38
CA MET A 358 7.91 -3.54 49.22
C MET A 358 8.38 -4.99 49.08
N ALA A 359 7.58 -5.90 48.50
CA ALA A 359 7.98 -7.31 48.34
C ALA A 359 8.91 -7.55 47.12
N LYS A 360 9.06 -6.58 46.21
CA LYS A 360 9.90 -6.71 45.01
C LYS A 360 11.36 -6.30 45.20
N TYR A 361 11.71 -5.67 46.33
CA TYR A 361 13.06 -5.14 46.57
C TYR A 361 14.00 -6.10 47.32
N GLU A 362 13.50 -7.15 47.97
CA GLU A 362 14.35 -8.15 48.63
C GLU A 362 14.67 -9.38 47.77
N LEU A 363 13.95 -9.60 46.66
CA LEU A 363 14.21 -10.71 45.73
C LEU A 363 15.12 -10.35 44.55
N SER A 364 15.82 -9.21 44.62
CA SER A 364 16.76 -8.74 43.59
C SER A 364 18.22 -8.69 44.07
N ALA A 365 18.49 -9.11 45.32
CA ALA A 365 19.82 -9.08 45.92
C ALA A 365 20.52 -10.46 46.03
N LEU A 366 19.96 -11.54 45.46
CA LEU A 366 20.54 -12.89 45.63
C LEU A 366 20.64 -13.76 44.36
N GLU A 367 20.65 -13.19 43.17
CA GLU A 367 21.00 -13.91 41.93
C GLU A 367 22.04 -13.15 41.11
N GLY A 368 23.18 -12.88 41.74
CA GLY A 368 24.41 -12.53 41.04
C GLY A 368 25.10 -13.78 40.51
N GLY A 369 25.00 -14.03 39.20
CA GLY A 369 25.91 -14.95 38.51
C GLY A 369 25.26 -15.94 37.55
N LEU A 370 24.65 -15.48 36.44
CA LEU A 370 24.43 -16.25 35.21
C LEU A 370 24.30 -15.28 34.02
N PRO A 371 24.84 -15.59 32.83
CA PRO A 371 24.73 -14.70 31.67
C PRO A 371 23.27 -14.56 31.25
N GLN A 372 22.81 -13.32 31.21
CA GLN A 372 21.43 -12.93 30.93
C GLN A 372 21.03 -13.33 29.51
N PHE A 373 20.12 -14.29 29.39
CA PHE A 373 19.40 -14.59 28.16
C PHE A 373 18.58 -13.35 27.77
N TYR A 374 18.88 -12.78 26.60
CA TYR A 374 17.96 -11.83 25.95
C TYR A 374 16.64 -12.57 25.66
N PRO A 375 15.48 -12.13 26.13
CA PRO A 375 14.23 -12.71 25.65
C PRO A 375 14.07 -12.34 24.18
N LEU A 376 14.03 -13.37 23.32
CA LEU A 376 13.62 -13.26 21.93
C LEU A 376 12.16 -12.76 21.91
N ARG A 377 11.94 -11.51 21.50
CA ARG A 377 10.61 -10.99 21.13
C ARG A 377 9.97 -11.98 20.12
N PRO A 378 8.73 -12.45 20.31
CA PRO A 378 8.19 -13.53 19.50
C PRO A 378 7.92 -13.07 18.06
N LEU A 379 8.51 -13.78 17.10
CA LEU A 379 8.48 -13.53 15.65
C LEU A 379 7.06 -13.60 15.02
N GLN A 380 6.05 -13.96 15.82
CA GLN A 380 4.66 -14.17 15.43
C GLN A 380 3.84 -12.87 15.52
N GLU A 381 4.03 -12.05 16.56
CA GLU A 381 3.42 -10.71 16.70
C GLU A 381 3.75 -9.82 15.49
N ASP A 382 5.00 -9.89 15.02
CA ASP A 382 5.51 -9.14 13.88
C ASP A 382 4.69 -9.42 12.59
N LYS A 383 4.34 -10.67 12.30
CA LYS A 383 3.60 -11.03 11.05
C LYS A 383 2.19 -10.48 11.03
N THR A 384 1.46 -10.59 12.15
CA THR A 384 0.10 -10.07 12.29
C THR A 384 0.11 -8.55 12.18
N GLN A 385 1.11 -7.88 12.77
CA GLN A 385 1.30 -6.44 12.66
C GLN A 385 1.54 -6.00 11.21
N TYR A 386 2.41 -6.67 10.44
CA TYR A 386 2.63 -6.33 9.02
C TYR A 386 1.38 -6.48 8.16
N LEU A 387 0.58 -7.53 8.38
CA LEU A 387 -0.68 -7.70 7.66
C LEU A 387 -1.68 -6.60 8.01
N GLN A 388 -1.77 -6.25 9.30
CA GLN A 388 -2.63 -5.18 9.79
C GLN A 388 -2.23 -3.80 9.25
N ILE A 389 -0.94 -3.55 9.04
CA ILE A 389 -0.43 -2.35 8.35
C ILE A 389 -0.89 -2.37 6.89
N ALA A 390 -0.70 -3.50 6.20
CA ALA A 390 -1.08 -3.63 4.79
C ALA A 390 -2.59 -3.44 4.58
N ILE A 391 -3.44 -4.02 5.45
CA ILE A 391 -4.91 -3.84 5.38
C ILE A 391 -5.31 -2.38 5.52
N ARG A 392 -4.76 -1.66 6.51
CA ARG A 392 -5.06 -0.23 6.73
C ARG A 392 -4.57 0.64 5.55
N ALA A 393 -3.36 0.38 5.05
CA ALA A 393 -2.82 1.08 3.89
C ALA A 393 -3.64 0.82 2.62
N CYS A 394 -4.03 -0.43 2.36
CA CYS A 394 -4.91 -0.79 1.24
C CYS A 394 -6.29 -0.16 1.37
N PHE A 395 -6.87 -0.15 2.57
CA PHE A 395 -8.15 0.52 2.84
C PHE A 395 -8.06 2.01 2.53
N LEU A 396 -7.04 2.72 3.03
CA LEU A 396 -6.81 4.13 2.73
C LEU A 396 -6.59 4.37 1.23
N GLY A 397 -5.85 3.50 0.55
CA GLY A 397 -5.68 3.55 -0.91
C GLY A 397 -6.99 3.36 -1.68
N PHE A 398 -7.85 2.45 -1.22
CA PHE A 398 -9.19 2.24 -1.78
C PHE A 398 -10.08 3.46 -1.59
N VAL A 399 -10.14 4.01 -0.37
CA VAL A 399 -10.91 5.23 -0.07
C VAL A 399 -10.40 6.42 -0.89
N PHE A 400 -9.08 6.58 -1.04
CA PHE A 400 -8.49 7.59 -1.92
C PHE A 400 -8.90 7.38 -3.38
N GLY A 401 -8.87 6.15 -3.88
CA GLY A 401 -9.32 5.80 -5.23
C GLY A 401 -10.79 6.13 -5.47
N CYS A 402 -11.67 5.78 -4.53
CA CYS A 402 -13.08 6.19 -4.56
C CYS A 402 -13.23 7.72 -4.53
N GLY A 403 -12.49 8.40 -3.66
CA GLY A 403 -12.47 9.86 -3.58
C GLY A 403 -12.09 10.51 -4.91
N MET A 404 -11.08 9.98 -5.60
CA MET A 404 -10.68 10.45 -6.93
C MET A 404 -11.79 10.26 -7.96
N LEU A 405 -12.45 9.10 -7.99
CA LEU A 405 -13.59 8.87 -8.88
C LEU A 405 -14.73 9.85 -8.62
N LEU A 406 -15.08 10.10 -7.35
CA LEU A 406 -16.10 11.09 -6.98
C LEU A 406 -15.70 12.51 -7.38
N SER A 407 -14.43 12.87 -7.17
CA SER A 407 -13.88 14.21 -7.45
C SER A 407 -14.08 14.63 -8.91
N PHE A 408 -14.01 13.68 -9.85
CA PHE A 408 -14.17 13.91 -11.29
C PHE A 408 -15.55 13.52 -11.83
N SER A 409 -16.47 13.07 -10.98
CA SER A 409 -17.79 12.56 -11.40
C SER A 409 -18.75 13.63 -11.95
N GLN A 410 -18.41 14.92 -11.90
CA GLN A 410 -19.29 16.06 -12.22
C GLN A 410 -20.66 15.99 -11.50
N SER A 411 -20.69 15.36 -10.33
CA SER A 411 -21.85 15.28 -9.43
C SER A 411 -21.75 16.35 -8.33
N SER A 412 -22.85 16.60 -7.62
CA SER A 412 -22.84 17.45 -6.43
C SER A 412 -21.96 16.90 -5.28
N TRP A 413 -21.49 15.66 -5.43
CA TRP A 413 -20.58 14.95 -4.53
C TRP A 413 -19.08 15.14 -4.84
N ASN A 414 -18.74 15.94 -5.86
CA ASN A 414 -17.35 16.20 -6.26
C ASN A 414 -16.44 16.67 -5.10
N HIS A 415 -16.89 17.65 -4.31
CA HIS A 415 -16.12 18.16 -3.16
C HIS A 415 -16.02 17.14 -2.01
N PHE A 416 -16.98 16.22 -1.88
CA PHE A 416 -16.86 15.08 -0.97
C PHE A 416 -15.75 14.12 -1.41
N GLY A 417 -15.54 13.98 -2.73
CA GLY A 417 -14.38 13.30 -3.28
C GLY A 417 -13.05 13.92 -2.83
N TRP A 418 -12.93 15.26 -2.87
CA TRP A 418 -11.74 15.97 -2.40
C TRP A 418 -11.48 15.74 -0.91
N TYR A 419 -12.55 15.73 -0.12
CA TYR A 419 -12.51 15.38 1.30
C TYR A 419 -12.01 13.95 1.54
N MET A 420 -12.55 12.95 0.84
CA MET A 420 -12.09 11.55 0.95
C MET A 420 -10.61 11.39 0.58
N CYS A 421 -10.16 12.04 -0.49
CA CYS A 421 -8.76 12.05 -0.89
C CYS A 421 -7.87 12.67 0.20
N SER A 422 -8.28 13.82 0.74
CA SER A 422 -7.54 14.56 1.77
C SER A 422 -7.43 13.76 3.08
N LEU A 423 -8.53 13.13 3.51
CA LEU A 423 -8.58 12.29 4.71
C LEU A 423 -7.68 11.06 4.55
N SER A 424 -7.78 10.38 3.40
CA SER A 424 -6.98 9.19 3.12
C SER A 424 -5.48 9.50 3.06
N LEU A 425 -5.14 10.62 2.41
CA LEU A 425 -3.76 11.09 2.32
C LEU A 425 -3.22 11.42 3.72
N PHE A 426 -3.96 12.18 4.53
CA PHE A 426 -3.55 12.57 5.89
C PHE A 426 -3.18 11.35 6.75
N HIS A 427 -4.06 10.36 6.84
CA HIS A 427 -3.82 9.17 7.68
C HIS A 427 -2.68 8.29 7.16
N TYR A 428 -2.57 8.13 5.83
CA TYR A 428 -1.49 7.35 5.25
C TYR A 428 -0.13 8.03 5.41
N SER A 429 -0.07 9.34 5.15
CA SER A 429 1.16 10.13 5.23
C SER A 429 1.66 10.25 6.67
N GLU A 430 0.78 10.32 7.68
CA GLU A 430 1.17 10.26 9.11
C GLU A 430 1.96 8.99 9.42
N TYR A 431 1.43 7.83 9.03
CA TYR A 431 2.11 6.55 9.24
C TYR A 431 3.43 6.50 8.48
N LEU A 432 3.43 6.89 7.20
CA LEU A 432 4.62 6.85 6.34
C LEU A 432 5.75 7.75 6.89
N VAL A 433 5.43 8.99 7.24
CA VAL A 433 6.43 9.95 7.74
C VAL A 433 6.97 9.52 9.12
N THR A 434 6.13 8.93 9.96
CA THR A 434 6.58 8.33 11.23
C THR A 434 7.51 7.15 10.98
N ALA A 435 7.18 6.28 10.02
CA ALA A 435 8.03 5.13 9.69
C ALA A 435 9.41 5.54 9.16
N VAL A 436 9.50 6.69 8.47
CA VAL A 436 10.76 7.24 7.96
C VAL A 436 11.57 7.93 9.07
N ASN A 437 10.93 8.75 9.91
CA ASN A 437 11.64 9.64 10.82
C ASN A 437 11.77 9.12 12.26
N ASN A 438 10.81 8.34 12.73
CA ASN A 438 10.78 7.78 14.08
C ASN A 438 10.28 6.32 14.08
N PRO A 439 11.02 5.38 13.44
CA PRO A 439 10.60 3.99 13.36
C PRO A 439 10.50 3.29 14.71
N LYS A 440 11.14 3.83 15.76
CA LYS A 440 11.09 3.28 17.12
C LYS A 440 9.73 3.48 17.79
N SER A 441 9.04 4.58 17.49
CA SER A 441 7.70 4.88 18.01
C SER A 441 6.57 4.43 17.06
N LEU A 442 6.91 3.75 15.95
CA LEU A 442 5.95 3.36 14.93
C LEU A 442 5.03 2.24 15.46
N SER A 443 3.73 2.48 15.42
CA SER A 443 2.70 1.50 15.78
C SER A 443 1.54 1.57 14.80
N LEU A 444 0.55 0.68 14.96
CA LEU A 444 -0.69 0.74 14.19
C LEU A 444 -1.48 2.02 14.46
N ASP A 445 -1.33 2.61 15.65
CA ASP A 445 -1.97 3.87 16.03
C ASP A 445 -1.35 5.08 15.32
N SER A 446 -0.15 4.94 14.75
CA SER A 446 0.49 5.99 13.94
C SER A 446 -0.28 6.33 12.65
N PHE A 447 -1.22 5.48 12.22
CA PHE A 447 -2.19 5.84 11.16
C PHE A 447 -3.21 6.89 11.62
N LEU A 448 -3.39 7.06 12.93
CA LEU A 448 -4.37 7.95 13.56
C LEU A 448 -5.83 7.69 13.14
N LEU A 449 -6.16 6.45 12.76
CA LEU A 449 -7.53 6.08 12.37
C LEU A 449 -8.48 5.99 13.57
N ASN A 450 -7.98 5.50 14.71
CA ASN A 450 -8.75 5.36 15.94
C ASN A 450 -8.34 6.48 16.90
N HIS A 451 -8.98 7.64 16.78
CA HIS A 451 -8.67 8.79 17.64
C HIS A 451 -9.42 8.75 18.96
N SER A 452 -10.76 8.77 18.90
CA SER A 452 -11.65 8.75 20.05
C SER A 452 -13.12 8.65 19.60
N LEU A 453 -14.04 8.51 20.55
CA LEU A 453 -15.49 8.56 20.27
C LEU A 453 -15.88 9.95 19.72
N GLU A 454 -15.33 11.02 20.28
CA GLU A 454 -15.61 12.40 19.86
C GLU A 454 -15.19 12.65 18.41
N TYR A 455 -14.02 12.14 18.01
CA TYR A 455 -13.58 12.20 16.61
C TYR A 455 -14.56 11.49 15.67
N THR A 456 -15.01 10.29 16.07
CA THR A 456 -15.95 9.49 15.27
C THR A 456 -17.30 10.20 15.14
N VAL A 457 -17.80 10.78 16.23
CA VAL A 457 -19.03 11.58 16.24
C VAL A 457 -18.89 12.81 15.35
N ALA A 458 -17.76 13.52 15.42
CA ALA A 458 -17.51 14.71 14.59
C ALA A 458 -17.41 14.36 13.09
N ALA A 459 -16.78 13.23 12.75
CA ALA A 459 -16.70 12.77 11.36
C ALA A 459 -18.10 12.42 10.83
N LEU A 460 -18.85 11.59 11.57
CA LEU A 460 -20.22 11.20 11.20
C LEU A 460 -21.15 12.41 11.10
N SER A 461 -21.07 13.36 12.03
CA SER A 461 -21.88 14.59 11.98
C SER A 461 -21.58 15.40 10.73
N SER A 462 -20.30 15.51 10.33
CA SER A 462 -19.92 16.22 9.10
C SER A 462 -20.45 15.55 7.83
N TRP A 463 -20.50 14.21 7.82
CA TRP A 463 -21.03 13.45 6.68
C TRP A 463 -22.55 13.56 6.60
N ILE A 464 -23.22 13.53 7.76
CA ILE A 464 -24.67 13.72 7.85
C ILE A 464 -25.05 15.13 7.41
N GLU A 465 -24.40 16.17 7.93
CA GLU A 465 -24.63 17.57 7.52
C GLU A 465 -24.41 17.74 6.02
N PHE A 466 -23.27 17.26 5.50
CA PHE A 466 -22.98 17.35 4.07
C PHE A 466 -24.07 16.65 3.24
N THR A 467 -24.47 15.44 3.63
CA THR A 467 -25.44 14.64 2.87
C THR A 467 -26.82 15.28 2.89
N LEU A 468 -27.31 15.70 4.07
CA LEU A 468 -28.60 16.35 4.21
C LEU A 468 -28.64 17.66 3.42
N GLU A 469 -27.63 18.52 3.59
CA GLU A 469 -27.57 19.78 2.88
C GLU A 469 -27.36 19.59 1.38
N ASN A 470 -26.64 18.56 0.93
CA ASN A 470 -26.52 18.26 -0.50
C ASN A 470 -27.84 17.77 -1.12
N ILE A 471 -28.70 17.11 -0.34
CA ILE A 471 -30.03 16.65 -0.80
C ILE A 471 -31.01 17.83 -0.87
N PHE A 472 -31.05 18.69 0.15
CA PHE A 472 -32.03 19.78 0.24
C PHE A 472 -31.56 21.08 -0.43
N TRP A 473 -30.25 21.38 -0.40
CA TRP A 473 -29.63 22.61 -0.88
C TRP A 473 -28.29 22.35 -1.61
N PRO A 474 -28.30 21.64 -2.75
CA PRO A 474 -27.09 21.27 -3.49
C PRO A 474 -26.24 22.49 -3.90
N GLU A 475 -26.86 23.65 -4.13
CA GLU A 475 -26.16 24.90 -4.49
C GLU A 475 -25.13 25.33 -3.43
N LEU A 476 -25.42 25.12 -2.14
CA LEU A 476 -24.50 25.43 -1.04
C LEU A 476 -23.21 24.60 -1.14
N LYS A 477 -23.35 23.34 -1.57
CA LYS A 477 -22.22 22.41 -1.72
C LYS A 477 -21.44 22.61 -3.00
N GLN A 478 -21.94 23.43 -3.93
CA GLN A 478 -21.28 23.76 -5.20
C GLN A 478 -20.57 25.12 -5.20
N ILE A 479 -20.38 25.75 -4.03
CA ILE A 479 -19.58 26.98 -3.89
C ILE A 479 -18.09 26.65 -4.02
N THR A 480 -17.62 26.48 -5.26
CA THR A 480 -16.27 25.96 -5.56
C THR A 480 -15.14 26.80 -4.99
N TRP A 481 -15.27 28.14 -4.93
CA TRP A 481 -14.21 29.00 -4.38
C TRP A 481 -14.01 28.76 -2.87
N LEU A 482 -15.10 28.48 -2.14
CA LEU A 482 -15.05 28.17 -0.71
C LEU A 482 -14.46 26.77 -0.52
N SER A 483 -14.88 25.81 -1.34
CA SER A 483 -14.29 24.47 -1.34
C SER A 483 -12.79 24.49 -1.67
N ALA A 484 -12.36 25.32 -2.62
CA ALA A 484 -10.97 25.51 -2.99
C ALA A 484 -10.16 26.20 -1.87
N LEU A 485 -10.74 27.17 -1.17
CA LEU A 485 -10.13 27.75 0.04
C LEU A 485 -9.93 26.68 1.11
N GLY A 486 -10.93 25.84 1.35
CA GLY A 486 -10.81 24.70 2.26
C GLY A 486 -9.70 23.73 1.84
N LEU A 487 -9.60 23.40 0.56
CA LEU A 487 -8.52 22.56 0.02
C LEU A 487 -7.15 23.21 0.24
N LEU A 488 -7.00 24.52 0.01
CA LEU A 488 -5.75 25.24 0.29
C LEU A 488 -5.37 25.19 1.77
N MET A 489 -6.34 25.33 2.68
CA MET A 489 -6.12 25.18 4.13
C MET A 489 -5.69 23.76 4.49
N VAL A 490 -6.31 22.73 3.90
CA VAL A 490 -5.93 21.33 4.07
C VAL A 490 -4.50 21.09 3.57
N VAL A 491 -4.17 21.54 2.36
CA VAL A 491 -2.82 21.38 1.79
C VAL A 491 -1.77 22.09 2.65
N PHE A 492 -2.04 23.33 3.06
CA PHE A 492 -1.16 24.07 3.98
C PHE A 492 -0.96 23.32 5.30
N GLY A 493 -2.05 22.87 5.92
CA GLY A 493 -2.01 22.17 7.19
C GLY A 493 -1.26 20.83 7.11
N GLU A 494 -1.49 20.08 6.04
CA GLU A 494 -0.80 18.83 5.73
C GLU A 494 0.70 19.08 5.55
N CYS A 495 1.09 20.03 4.69
CA CYS A 495 2.49 20.34 4.47
C CYS A 495 3.20 20.80 5.75
N LEU A 496 2.59 21.70 6.53
CA LEU A 496 3.18 22.22 7.76
C LEU A 496 3.35 21.12 8.81
N ARG A 497 2.36 20.24 8.95
CA ARG A 497 2.41 19.12 9.89
C ARG A 497 3.53 18.13 9.53
N LYS A 498 3.64 17.75 8.26
CA LYS A 498 4.69 16.83 7.81
C LYS A 498 6.06 17.47 7.91
N ALA A 499 6.18 18.77 7.58
CA ALA A 499 7.43 19.52 7.78
C ALA A 499 7.86 19.54 9.25
N ALA A 500 6.92 19.68 10.20
CA ALA A 500 7.20 19.58 11.63
C ALA A 500 7.73 18.20 12.01
N MET A 501 7.09 17.13 11.54
CA MET A 501 7.55 15.75 11.78
C MET A 501 8.95 15.49 11.21
N PHE A 502 9.23 15.95 9.99
CA PHE A 502 10.57 15.84 9.39
C PHE A 502 11.62 16.65 10.16
N THR A 503 11.26 17.86 10.61
CA THR A 503 12.19 18.75 11.33
C THR A 503 12.49 18.23 12.74
N ALA A 504 11.49 17.70 13.45
CA ALA A 504 11.67 17.15 14.78
C ALA A 504 12.28 15.74 14.79
N GLY A 505 12.08 14.96 13.72
CA GLY A 505 12.66 13.63 13.57
C GLY A 505 12.23 12.68 14.70
N SER A 506 13.21 12.07 15.36
CA SER A 506 12.97 11.19 16.51
C SER A 506 12.46 11.91 17.78
N ASN A 507 12.47 13.24 17.80
CA ASN A 507 11.92 14.03 18.90
C ASN A 507 10.40 14.22 18.77
N PHE A 508 9.80 13.85 17.62
CA PHE A 508 8.35 13.90 17.43
C PHE A 508 7.67 12.63 17.95
N ASN A 509 6.57 12.78 18.68
CA ASN A 509 5.71 11.67 19.10
C ASN A 509 4.23 12.08 19.01
N HIS A 510 3.35 11.13 18.65
CA HIS A 510 1.90 11.35 18.62
C HIS A 510 1.30 11.51 20.03
N VAL A 511 1.94 10.94 21.04
CA VAL A 511 1.55 11.05 22.45
C VAL A 511 2.49 12.02 23.16
N VAL A 512 1.93 12.95 23.95
CA VAL A 512 2.74 13.86 24.78
C VAL A 512 3.57 13.04 25.75
N GLN A 513 4.87 13.33 25.81
CA GLN A 513 5.80 12.63 26.69
C GLN A 513 5.89 13.36 28.03
N ASN A 514 5.77 12.63 29.14
CA ASN A 514 5.92 13.16 30.50
C ASN A 514 7.30 12.88 31.12
N GLU A 515 8.10 12.02 30.48
CA GLU A 515 9.47 11.71 30.88
C GLU A 515 10.45 12.04 29.74
N LYS A 516 11.64 12.54 30.10
CA LYS A 516 12.68 12.89 29.14
C LYS A 516 13.52 11.65 28.80
N SER A 517 13.49 11.23 27.53
CA SER A 517 14.45 10.27 26.99
C SER A 517 15.83 10.91 26.83
N GLU A 518 16.91 10.11 26.97
CA GLU A 518 18.29 10.57 26.77
C GLU A 518 18.54 11.16 25.36
N THR A 519 17.81 10.69 24.36
CA THR A 519 17.92 11.18 22.98
C THR A 519 17.01 12.39 22.69
N HIS A 520 16.20 12.83 23.66
CA HIS A 520 15.25 13.91 23.47
C HIS A 520 15.95 15.27 23.58
N THR A 521 15.96 16.01 22.48
CA THR A 521 16.60 17.32 22.33
C THR A 521 15.58 18.39 21.96
N LEU A 522 15.83 19.63 22.38
CA LEU A 522 14.97 20.76 22.06
C LEU A 522 15.20 21.22 20.61
N VAL A 523 14.16 21.14 19.78
CA VAL A 523 14.22 21.54 18.37
C VAL A 523 13.65 22.95 18.19
N THR A 524 14.48 23.88 17.70
CA THR A 524 14.11 25.30 17.50
C THR A 524 14.37 25.81 16.08
N SER A 525 14.88 24.96 15.18
CA SER A 525 15.20 25.28 13.79
C SER A 525 14.07 24.93 12.82
N GLY A 526 14.14 25.42 11.58
CA GLY A 526 13.16 25.09 10.54
C GLY A 526 11.78 25.65 10.87
N VAL A 527 10.72 24.86 10.71
CA VAL A 527 9.34 25.30 11.03
C VAL A 527 9.13 25.60 12.51
N TYR A 528 9.98 25.06 13.39
CA TYR A 528 9.97 25.38 14.82
C TYR A 528 10.51 26.80 15.09
N ALA A 529 11.24 27.43 14.16
CA ALA A 529 11.61 28.84 14.31
C ALA A 529 10.41 29.79 14.13
N TRP A 530 9.32 29.33 13.49
CA TRP A 530 8.12 30.13 13.23
C TRP A 530 7.05 29.92 14.29
N PHE A 531 6.84 28.66 14.69
CA PHE A 531 5.83 28.27 15.67
C PHE A 531 6.43 27.27 16.66
N ARG A 532 6.08 27.36 17.94
CA ARG A 532 6.51 26.36 18.93
C ARG A 532 5.88 25.00 18.70
N HIS A 533 4.65 25.00 18.18
CA HIS A 533 3.86 23.79 17.95
C HIS A 533 3.37 23.69 16.49
N PRO A 534 4.28 23.63 15.49
CA PRO A 534 3.93 23.72 14.08
C PRO A 534 3.08 22.52 13.61
N SER A 535 3.25 21.35 14.22
CA SER A 535 2.40 20.18 13.96
C SER A 535 0.94 20.39 14.38
N TYR A 536 0.73 21.13 15.48
CA TYR A 536 -0.60 21.48 15.99
C TYR A 536 -1.24 22.56 15.15
N VAL A 537 -0.47 23.56 14.73
CA VAL A 537 -0.93 24.56 13.76
C VAL A 537 -1.37 23.89 12.47
N GLY A 538 -0.55 22.98 11.94
CA GLY A 538 -0.89 22.23 10.72
C GLY A 538 -2.19 21.45 10.87
N TRP A 539 -2.35 20.71 11.97
CA TRP A 539 -3.57 19.94 12.23
C TRP A 539 -4.80 20.82 12.47
N PHE A 540 -4.65 21.94 13.17
CA PHE A 540 -5.72 22.91 13.43
C PHE A 540 -6.31 23.47 12.14
N TYR A 541 -5.46 23.94 11.21
CA TYR A 541 -5.93 24.46 9.93
C TYR A 541 -6.42 23.36 9.00
N TRP A 542 -5.78 22.18 9.02
CA TRP A 542 -6.22 21.03 8.24
C TRP A 542 -7.65 20.62 8.62
N SER A 543 -7.95 20.47 9.92
CA SER A 543 -9.25 19.98 10.38
C SER A 543 -10.37 20.96 10.04
N ILE A 544 -10.18 22.26 10.27
CA ILE A 544 -11.14 23.30 9.89
C ILE A 544 -11.27 23.36 8.36
N GLY A 545 -10.15 23.27 7.64
CA GLY A 545 -10.11 23.25 6.18
C GLY A 545 -10.97 22.13 5.58
N THR A 546 -11.04 20.96 6.22
CA THR A 546 -11.91 19.87 5.75
C THR A 546 -13.39 20.26 5.73
N GLN A 547 -13.85 21.04 6.72
CA GLN A 547 -15.24 21.46 6.83
C GLN A 547 -15.56 22.65 5.91
N VAL A 548 -14.60 23.57 5.77
CA VAL A 548 -14.67 24.64 4.77
C VAL A 548 -14.74 24.05 3.36
N MET A 549 -13.96 22.99 3.09
CA MET A 549 -13.95 22.29 1.81
C MET A 549 -15.32 21.68 1.48
N LEU A 550 -15.99 21.11 2.48
CA LEU A 550 -17.34 20.56 2.37
C LEU A 550 -18.45 21.62 2.40
N CYS A 551 -18.12 22.91 2.56
CA CYS A 551 -19.09 23.98 2.77
C CYS A 551 -20.08 23.65 3.90
N ASN A 552 -19.60 23.05 5.00
CA ASN A 552 -20.41 22.68 6.17
C ASN A 552 -20.42 23.83 7.19
N PRO A 553 -21.48 24.64 7.29
CA PRO A 553 -21.51 25.77 8.21
C PRO A 553 -21.53 25.36 9.69
N ILE A 554 -22.27 24.31 10.06
CA ILE A 554 -22.45 23.91 11.46
C ILE A 554 -21.19 23.16 11.93
N CYS A 555 -20.76 22.12 11.21
CA CYS A 555 -19.54 21.41 11.52
C CYS A 555 -18.30 22.29 11.36
N GLY A 556 -18.29 23.29 10.48
CA GLY A 556 -17.20 24.26 10.40
C GLY A 556 -16.93 24.98 11.74
N VAL A 557 -17.99 25.50 12.36
CA VAL A 557 -17.90 26.14 13.69
C VAL A 557 -17.61 25.10 14.78
N GLY A 558 -18.29 23.96 14.75
CA GLY A 558 -18.12 22.89 15.73
C GLY A 558 -16.68 22.37 15.77
N TYR A 559 -16.09 22.09 14.60
CA TYR A 559 -14.70 21.65 14.48
C TYR A 559 -13.75 22.72 14.99
N ALA A 560 -13.92 23.99 14.57
CA ALA A 560 -13.05 25.09 14.99
C ALA A 560 -13.02 25.24 16.52
N LEU A 561 -14.18 25.22 17.19
CA LEU A 561 -14.25 25.35 18.65
C LEU A 561 -13.66 24.13 19.36
N THR A 562 -13.95 22.93 18.87
CA THR A 562 -13.50 21.68 19.49
C THR A 562 -11.99 21.53 19.39
N VAL A 563 -11.44 21.73 18.20
CA VAL A 563 -10.00 21.62 17.95
C VAL A 563 -9.21 22.73 18.65
N TRP A 564 -9.79 23.93 18.76
CA TRP A 564 -9.20 25.04 19.53
C TRP A 564 -9.08 24.69 21.02
N ARG A 565 -10.15 24.19 21.63
CA ARG A 565 -10.13 23.77 23.05
C ARG A 565 -9.13 22.64 23.28
N PHE A 566 -9.17 21.62 22.41
CA PHE A 566 -8.25 20.48 22.48
C PHE A 566 -6.78 20.93 22.46
N PHE A 567 -6.39 21.77 21.51
CA PHE A 567 -4.99 22.22 21.44
C PHE A 567 -4.63 23.24 22.51
N ARG A 568 -5.58 24.03 23.04
CA ARG A 568 -5.29 24.89 24.18
C ARG A 568 -4.82 24.07 25.37
N ASP A 569 -5.60 23.06 25.73
CA ASP A 569 -5.35 22.22 26.91
C ASP A 569 -4.09 21.37 26.69
N ARG A 570 -3.97 20.73 25.52
CA ARG A 570 -2.80 19.92 25.16
C ARG A 570 -1.49 20.73 25.10
N THR A 571 -1.53 21.93 24.54
CA THR A 571 -0.33 22.80 24.45
C THR A 571 0.13 23.20 25.86
N GLU A 572 -0.81 23.44 26.77
CA GLU A 572 -0.47 23.76 28.15
C GLU A 572 0.23 22.57 28.84
N GLU A 573 -0.36 21.38 28.79
CA GLU A 573 0.23 20.17 29.38
C GLU A 573 1.62 19.85 28.82
N GLU A 574 1.78 19.91 27.50
CA GLU A 574 3.07 19.61 26.87
C GLU A 574 4.14 20.65 27.20
N GLU A 575 3.78 21.94 27.28
CA GLU A 575 4.74 22.97 27.66
C GLU A 575 5.20 22.83 29.12
N ILE A 576 4.37 22.29 30.02
CA ILE A 576 4.81 21.96 31.39
C ILE A 576 5.92 20.90 31.33
N SER A 577 5.71 19.82 30.57
CA SER A 577 6.72 18.78 30.39
C SER A 577 7.98 19.31 29.72
N LEU A 578 7.86 20.16 28.68
CA LEU A 578 9.02 20.74 27.99
C LEU A 578 9.84 21.67 28.90
N ILE A 579 9.18 22.46 29.77
CA ILE A 579 9.86 23.26 30.80
C ILE A 579 10.59 22.32 31.78
N HIS A 580 9.96 21.23 32.21
CA HIS A 580 10.61 20.26 33.07
C HIS A 580 11.84 19.59 32.40
N PHE A 581 11.78 19.35 31.09
CA PHE A 581 12.85 18.67 30.34
C PHE A 581 14.05 19.57 30.02
N PHE A 582 13.81 20.84 29.72
CA PHE A 582 14.82 21.74 29.13
C PHE A 582 15.01 23.05 29.92
N GLY A 583 14.20 23.31 30.94
CA GLY A 583 14.35 24.47 31.83
C GLY A 583 14.40 25.80 31.08
N ASP A 584 15.45 26.58 31.35
CA ASP A 584 15.65 27.92 30.83
C ASP A 584 15.74 27.97 29.29
N GLU A 585 16.28 26.94 28.64
CA GLU A 585 16.37 26.90 27.17
C GLU A 585 14.97 26.97 26.53
N TYR A 586 13.99 26.28 27.11
CA TYR A 586 12.62 26.33 26.62
C TYR A 586 11.96 27.67 26.94
N LEU A 587 12.24 28.26 28.11
CA LEU A 587 11.73 29.58 28.48
C LEU A 587 12.24 30.68 27.55
N GLU A 588 13.53 30.65 27.16
CA GLU A 588 14.10 31.57 26.18
C GLU A 588 13.52 31.38 24.77
N TYR A 589 13.29 30.13 24.37
CA TYR A 589 12.60 29.82 23.12
C TYR A 589 11.16 30.36 23.13
N LYS A 590 10.44 30.17 24.24
CA LYS A 590 9.07 30.65 24.46
C LYS A 590 8.92 32.16 24.35
N LYS A 591 9.91 32.92 24.84
CA LYS A 591 9.93 34.38 24.73
C LYS A 591 10.03 34.87 23.28
N ARG A 592 10.68 34.09 22.40
CA ARG A 592 11.01 34.50 21.03
C ARG A 592 10.02 34.00 19.98
N VAL A 593 9.45 32.81 20.18
CA VAL A 593 8.62 32.13 19.17
C VAL A 593 7.20 31.93 19.71
N PRO A 594 6.14 32.32 18.98
CA PRO A 594 4.75 32.11 19.42
C PRO A 594 4.31 30.64 19.27
N THR A 595 3.20 30.25 19.91
CA THR A 595 2.59 28.92 19.69
C THR A 595 2.20 28.70 18.23
N GLY A 596 1.74 29.76 17.56
CA GLY A 596 1.18 29.75 16.21
C GLY A 596 -0.34 29.51 16.15
N LEU A 597 -0.95 29.15 17.28
CA LEU A 597 -2.40 28.92 17.37
C LEU A 597 -3.11 30.20 17.84
N PRO A 598 -4.24 30.59 17.20
CA PRO A 598 -4.97 31.80 17.57
C PRO A 598 -5.39 31.79 19.04
N PHE A 599 -5.11 32.86 19.78
CA PHE A 599 -5.50 33.03 21.19
C PHE A 599 -4.98 31.99 22.20
N ILE A 600 -4.04 31.11 21.82
CA ILE A 600 -3.43 30.12 22.72
C ILE A 600 -2.02 30.57 23.07
N LYS A 601 -1.78 30.96 24.32
CA LYS A 601 -0.46 31.44 24.79
C LYS A 601 0.46 30.32 25.30
N GLY A 602 -0.09 29.14 25.55
CA GLY A 602 0.59 28.05 26.27
C GLY A 602 0.61 28.30 27.78
N VAL A 603 1.51 27.62 28.51
CA VAL A 603 1.61 27.71 29.98
C VAL A 603 1.81 29.14 30.44
N LYS A 604 1.05 29.59 31.45
CA LYS A 604 1.35 30.87 32.11
C LYS A 604 2.44 30.62 33.15
N VAL A 605 3.63 31.15 32.88
CA VAL A 605 4.70 31.19 33.88
C VAL A 605 4.53 32.51 34.62
N GLU A 606 4.04 32.46 35.86
CA GLU A 606 4.19 33.59 36.77
C GLU A 606 5.68 33.69 37.09
N LEU A 607 6.31 34.78 36.62
CA LEU A 607 7.72 35.09 36.82
C LEU A 607 7.97 35.69 38.19
#